data_AF-A0A1G2CT37-F1
#
_entry.id   AF-A0A1G2CT37-F1
#
_cell.length_a   1.000
_cell.length_b   1.000
_cell.length_c   1.000
_cell.angle_alpha   90.00
_cell.angle_beta   90.00
_cell.angle_gamma   90.00
#
_symmetry.space_group_name_H-M   'P 1'
#
loop_
_entity.id
_entity.type
_entity.pdbx_description
1 polymer ?
#
loop_
_entity_poly.entity_id
_entity_poly.type
_entity_poly.pdbx_seq_one_letter_code
_entity_poly.pdbx_strand_id
1 'polypeptide(L)' 'MKRKQILEIKNKSAGELEKMLVEGRKKLNLLRFDLVSGKVKNVKEIKEVKKNIARLITFLKDGNDKNN' A
#
# COMPACT_ATOMS: atom_id res chain seq x y z
N MET A 1 -0.67 -13.40 -11.20
CA MET A 1 -0.26 -12.81 -9.90
C MET A 1 0.98 -11.94 -10.11
N LYS A 2 0.94 -10.64 -9.77
CA LYS A 2 2.06 -9.71 -9.97
C LYS A 2 3.21 -9.97 -8.96
N ARG A 3 4.05 -10.97 -9.24
CA ARG A 3 5.24 -11.32 -8.43
C ARG A 3 6.34 -10.24 -8.42
N LYS A 4 6.37 -9.37 -9.44
CA LYS A 4 7.37 -8.29 -9.57
C LYS A 4 7.31 -7.25 -8.44
N GLN A 5 6.11 -6.80 -8.06
CA GLN A 5 5.94 -5.80 -7.00
C GLN A 5 6.45 -6.28 -5.64
N ILE A 6 6.40 -7.59 -5.38
CA ILE A 6 6.85 -8.18 -4.12
C ILE A 6 8.39 -8.13 -4.00
N LEU A 7 9.10 -8.40 -5.10
CA LEU A 7 10.57 -8.32 -5.14
C LEU A 7 11.06 -6.88 -5.01
N GLU A 8 10.37 -5.91 -5.63
CA GLU A 8 10.74 -4.49 -5.52
C GLU A 8 10.54 -3.94 -4.10
N ILE A 9 9.48 -4.39 -3.42
CA ILE A 9 9.22 -4.04 -2.01
C ILE A 9 10.30 -4.64 -1.09
N LYS A 10 10.75 -5.87 -1.36
CA LYS A 10 11.77 -6.55 -0.55
C LYS A 10 13.18 -5.95 -0.70
N ASN A 11 13.48 -5.37 -1.87
CA ASN A 11 14.78 -4.73 -2.13
C ASN A 11 14.85 -3.26 -1.67
N LYS A 12 13.72 -2.64 -1.33
CA LYS A 12 13.68 -1.26 -0.84
C LYS A 12 13.94 -1.20 0.66
N SER A 13 14.68 -0.18 1.09
CA SER A 13 14.93 0.10 2.51
C SER A 13 13.62 0.39 3.27
N ALA A 14 13.61 0.10 4.58
CA ALA A 14 12.46 0.33 5.46
C ALA A 14 11.88 1.77 5.34
N GLY A 15 12.74 2.79 5.21
CA GLY A 15 12.31 4.18 5.03
C GLY A 15 11.59 4.47 3.70
N GLU A 16 11.95 3.78 2.62
CA GLU A 16 11.24 3.89 1.33
C GLU A 16 9.88 3.20 1.39
N LEU A 17 9.80 2.08 2.12
CA LEU A 17 8.54 1.36 2.36
C LEU A 17 7.56 2.19 3.19
N GLU A 18 8.05 2.87 4.23
CA GLU A 18 7.23 3.80 5.00
C GLU A 18 6.75 4.98 4.17
N LYS A 19 7.60 5.57 3.32
CA LYS A 19 7.17 6.62 2.39
C LYS A 19 6.06 6.14 1.46
N MET A 20 6.22 4.98 0.83
CA MET A 20 5.19 4.39 -0.04
C MET A 20 3.90 4.08 0.72
N LEU A 21 3.99 3.73 2.00
CA LEU A 21 2.84 3.51 2.87
C LEU A 21 2.08 4.81 3.15
N VAL A 22 2.79 5.89 3.46
CA VAL A 22 2.22 7.22 3.70
C VAL A 22 1.56 7.75 2.43
N GLU A 23 2.22 7.63 1.28
CA GLU A 23 1.63 8.01 -0.01
C GLU A 23 0.39 7.17 -0.36
N GLY A 24 0.44 5.86 -0.13
CA GLY A 24 -0.70 4.97 -0.31
C GLY A 24 -1.90 5.34 0.55
N ARG A 25 -1.66 5.72 1.82
CA ARG A 25 -2.71 6.22 2.73
C ARG A 25 -3.31 7.55 2.26
N LYS A 26 -2.49 8.49 1.81
CA LYS A 26 -2.98 9.76 1.22
C LYS A 26 -3.86 9.49 0.00
N LYS A 27 -3.41 8.62 -0.90
CA LYS A 27 -4.17 8.23 -2.09
C LYS A 27 -5.49 7.53 -1.73
N LEU A 28 -5.49 6.69 -0.70
CA LEU A 28 -6.70 6.05 -0.18
C LEU A 28 -7.70 7.07 0.38
N ASN A 29 -7.22 8.11 1.07
CA ASN A 29 -8.09 9.17 1.59
C ASN A 29 -8.68 10.02 0.46
N LEU A 30 -7.90 10.38 -0.56
CA LEU A 30 -8.40 11.06 -1.75
C LEU A 30 -9.48 10.22 -2.45
N LEU A 31 -9.19 8.95 -2.73
CA LEU A 31 -10.16 8.05 -3.35
C LEU A 31 -11.42 7.83 -2.51
N ARG A 32 -11.31 7.84 -1.18
CA ARG A 32 -12.48 7.81 -0.27
C ARG A 32 -13.28 9.10 -0.38
N PHE A 33 -12.61 10.25 -0.43
CA PHE A 33 -13.26 11.55 -0.56
C PHE A 33 -14.00 11.66 -1.89
N ASP A 34 -13.35 11.24 -2.98
CA ASP A 34 -13.93 11.19 -4.31
C ASP A 34 -15.09 10.19 -4.45
N LEU A 35 -15.02 9.06 -3.72
CA LEU A 35 -16.12 8.10 -3.62
C LEU A 35 -17.32 8.70 -2.88
N VAL A 36 -17.08 9.39 -1.75
CA VAL A 36 -18.14 10.08 -1.00
C VAL A 36 -18.74 11.22 -1.81
N SER A 37 -17.92 11.93 -2.61
CA SER A 37 -18.39 12.96 -3.55
C SER A 37 -19.22 12.40 -4.71
N GLY A 38 -19.38 11.08 -4.84
CA GLY A 38 -20.18 10.43 -5.89
C GLY A 38 -19.56 10.51 -7.29
N LYS A 39 -18.34 11.03 -7.42
CA LYS A 39 -17.65 11.25 -8.70
C LYS A 39 -16.94 10.00 -9.22
N VAL A 40 -16.68 9.00 -8.37
CA VAL A 40 -15.81 7.87 -8.71
C VAL A 40 -16.53 6.53 -8.70
N LYS A 41 -16.56 5.89 -9.88
CA LYS A 41 -17.01 4.50 -10.09
C LYS A 41 -15.94 3.45 -9.79
N ASN A 42 -14.69 3.87 -9.50
CA ASN A 42 -13.53 2.98 -9.41
C ASN A 42 -13.32 2.36 -8.01
N VAL A 43 -14.37 1.73 -7.45
CA VAL A 43 -14.31 0.98 -6.19
C VAL A 43 -13.24 -0.12 -6.21
N LYS A 44 -12.94 -0.67 -7.40
CA LYS A 44 -11.85 -1.64 -7.60
C LYS A 44 -10.48 -1.07 -7.23
N GLU A 45 -10.21 0.19 -7.60
CA GLU A 45 -8.90 0.81 -7.35
C GLU A 45 -8.67 1.02 -5.85
N ILE A 46 -9.70 1.41 -5.10
CA ILE A 46 -9.67 1.48 -3.63
C ILE A 46 -9.29 0.13 -3.02
N LYS A 47 -9.90 -0.96 -3.53
CA LYS A 47 -9.61 -2.32 -3.07
C LYS A 47 -8.16 -2.73 -3.36
N GLU A 48 -7.62 -2.37 -4.53
CA GLU A 48 -6.23 -2.64 -4.88
C GLU A 48 -5.24 -1.83 -4.04
N VAL A 49 -5.49 -0.53 -3.85
CA VAL A 49 -4.67 0.34 -2.99
C VAL A 49 -4.66 -0.19 -1.55
N LYS A 50 -5.82 -0.58 -1.01
CA LYS A 50 -5.91 -1.18 0.33
C LYS A 50 -5.12 -2.49 0.43
N LYS A 51 -5.18 -3.36 -0.57
CA LYS A 51 -4.38 -4.60 -0.61
C LYS A 51 -2.88 -4.32 -0.69
N ASN A 52 -2.46 -3.30 -1.43
CA ASN A 52 -1.05 -2.93 -1.51
C ASN A 52 -0.52 -2.38 -0.18
N ILE A 53 -1.30 -1.54 0.52
CA ILE A 53 -0.95 -1.06 1.86
C ILE A 53 -0.82 -2.23 2.84
N ALA A 54 -1.77 -3.17 2.83
CA ALA A 54 -1.71 -4.34 3.70
C ALA A 54 -0.45 -5.17 3.45
N ARG A 55 -0.06 -5.39 2.19
CA ARG A 55 1.20 -6.07 1.85
C ARG A 55 2.41 -5.31 2.38
N LEU A 56 2.49 -4.00 2.18
CA LEU A 56 3.60 -3.18 2.69
C LEU A 56 3.75 -3.32 4.21
N ILE A 57 2.64 -3.27 4.95
CA ILE A 57 2.63 -3.49 6.41
C ILE A 57 3.14 -4.88 6.76
N THR A 58 2.69 -5.92 6.05
CA THR A 58 3.15 -7.29 6.28
C THR A 58 4.66 -7.43 6.03
N PHE A 59 5.20 -6.83 4.96
CA PHE A 59 6.65 -6.86 4.69
C PHE A 59 7.45 -6.10 5.73
N LEU A 60 6.97 -4.92 6.17
CA LEU A 60 7.61 -4.16 7.26
C LEU A 60 7.62 -4.98 8.56
N LYS A 61 6.53 -5.70 8.86
CA LYS A 61 6.44 -6.53 10.06
C LYS A 61 7.32 -7.78 9.97
N ASP A 62 7.31 -8.50 8.85
CA ASP A 62 8.15 -9.69 8.62
C ASP A 62 9.65 -9.37 8.70
N GLY A 63 10.06 -8.19 8.19
CA GLY A 63 11.43 -7.72 8.34
C GLY A 63 11.82 -7.40 9.79
N ASN A 64 10.86 -7.03 10.64
CA ASN A 64 11.09 -6.72 12.04
C ASN A 64 11.13 -7.99 12.92
N ASP A 65 10.30 -8.99 12.61
CA ASP A 65 10.25 -10.29 13.32
C ASP A 65 11.53 -11.13 13.13
N LYS A 66 12.32 -10.92 12.08
CA LYS A 66 13.60 -11.62 11.87
C LYS A 66 14.80 -11.03 12.60
N ASN A 67 14.64 -9.86 13.22
CA ASN A 67 15.69 -9.14 13.93
C ASN A 67 15.54 -9.21 15.45
N ASN A 68 14.70 -10.10 15.98
CA ASN A 68 14.46 -10.29 17.42
C ASN A 68 14.60 -11.75 17.84
#